data_AF-A0A0D0AEU4-F1
#
_entry.id   AF-A0A0D0AEU4-F1
#
_cell.length_a   1.000
_cell.length_b   1.000
_cell.length_c   1.000
_cell.angle_alpha   90.00
_cell.angle_beta   90.00
_cell.angle_gamma   90.00
#
_symmetry.space_group_name_H-M   'P 1'
#
loop_
_entity.id
_entity.type
_entity.pdbx_description
1 polymer ?
#
loop_
_entity_poly.entity_id
_entity_poly.type
_entity_poly.pdbx_seq_one_letter_code
_entity_poly.pdbx_strand_id
1 'polypeptide(L)'
;MRYHKRARHEDQSSPHQTDQRLPRKVRDSKGRVAAHDYEDAVQQLIKYAIGDFRSQLASYDAYPDRVTQVSWAKEAWKEACKYHETEMAFNSDIIQMITRRTSHLTSEVKAKVRPLIESIYGFESSARESVKSRNRQLAQQLKHKFGLCYRVS
;
A
#
# COMPACT_ATOMS: atom_id res chain seq x y z
N MET A 1 -16.99 -42.05 0.10
CA MET A 1 -16.57 -40.67 -0.20
C MET A 1 -15.30 -40.36 0.59
N ARG A 2 -14.17 -40.17 -0.09
CA ARG A 2 -12.87 -39.85 0.52
C ARG A 2 -12.60 -38.36 0.34
N TYR A 3 -12.35 -37.65 1.43
CA TYR A 3 -11.95 -36.24 1.40
C TYR A 3 -10.52 -36.13 0.84
N HIS A 4 -10.33 -35.39 -0.25
CA HIS A 4 -9.01 -35.02 -0.73
C HIS A 4 -8.51 -33.80 0.04
N LYS A 5 -7.57 -34.07 0.95
CA LYS A 5 -6.71 -33.09 1.61
C LYS A 5 -5.88 -32.38 0.54
N ARG A 6 -6.19 -31.11 0.24
CA ARG A 6 -5.34 -30.29 -0.65
C ARG A 6 -3.97 -30.13 0.00
N ALA A 7 -2.94 -30.60 -0.70
CA ALA A 7 -1.55 -30.49 -0.32
C ALA A 7 -1.15 -29.01 -0.16
N ARG A 8 -0.36 -28.71 0.88
CA ARG A 8 0.29 -27.40 1.01
C ARG A 8 1.28 -27.27 -0.14
N HIS A 9 1.21 -26.14 -0.83
CA HIS A 9 2.26 -25.72 -1.75
C HIS A 9 3.53 -25.54 -0.92
N GLU A 10 4.54 -26.38 -1.15
CA GLU A 10 5.89 -26.15 -0.64
C GLU A 10 6.43 -24.95 -1.40
N ASP A 11 6.57 -23.83 -0.68
CA ASP A 11 7.24 -22.65 -1.18
C ASP A 11 8.72 -23.01 -1.26
N GLN A 12 9.26 -23.11 -2.48
CA GLN A 12 10.68 -23.35 -2.71
C GLN A 12 11.47 -22.13 -2.21
N SER A 13 11.85 -22.19 -0.94
CA SER A 13 12.76 -21.24 -0.32
C SER A 13 14.16 -21.40 -0.93
N SER A 14 14.54 -20.44 -1.77
CA SER A 14 15.91 -20.25 -2.25
C SER A 14 16.84 -19.90 -1.08
N PRO A 15 18.02 -20.53 -0.94
CA PRO A 15 18.84 -20.43 0.26
C PRO A 15 19.81 -19.24 0.19
N HIS A 16 19.31 -18.06 0.56
CA HIS A 16 20.14 -17.00 1.12
C HIS A 16 19.53 -16.55 2.44
N GLN A 17 19.62 -17.42 3.45
CA GLN A 17 19.37 -17.02 4.84
C GLN A 17 20.49 -16.06 5.25
N THR A 18 20.19 -14.77 5.19
CA THR A 18 20.92 -13.76 5.94
C THR A 18 20.63 -14.05 7.41
N ASP A 19 21.65 -14.16 8.25
CA ASP A 19 21.58 -14.44 9.70
C ASP A 19 20.93 -13.28 10.51
N GLN A 20 20.05 -12.52 9.86
CA GLN A 20 19.43 -11.32 10.40
C GLN A 20 18.33 -11.70 11.39
N ARG A 21 18.38 -11.04 12.55
CA ARG A 21 17.37 -11.16 13.59
C ARG A 21 15.98 -10.85 13.03
N LEU A 22 14.99 -11.65 13.43
CA LEU A 22 13.58 -11.38 13.14
C LEU A 22 12.95 -10.42 14.17
N PRO A 23 11.92 -9.63 13.77
CA PRO A 23 11.24 -8.71 14.68
C PRO A 23 10.50 -9.49 15.77
N ARG A 24 10.76 -9.15 17.04
CA ARG A 24 10.16 -9.85 18.18
C ARG A 24 8.82 -9.22 18.56
N LYS A 25 7.77 -10.04 18.55
CA LYS A 25 6.46 -9.70 19.11
C LYS A 25 6.52 -9.87 20.64
N VAL A 26 6.07 -8.87 21.39
CA VAL A 26 6.07 -8.85 22.86
C VAL A 26 4.67 -8.94 23.46
N ARG A 27 3.63 -8.73 22.64
CA ARG A 27 2.23 -8.84 23.05
C ARG A 27 1.43 -9.56 21.98
N ASP A 28 0.51 -10.43 22.41
CA ASP A 28 -0.50 -10.99 21.52
C ASP A 28 -1.80 -10.23 21.66
N SER A 29 -2.15 -9.50 20.59
CA SER A 29 -3.43 -8.83 20.45
C SER A 29 -4.46 -9.79 19.84
N LYS A 30 -5.68 -9.81 20.40
CA LYS A 30 -6.84 -10.43 19.74
C LYS A 30 -7.31 -9.51 18.63
N GLY A 31 -6.75 -9.67 17.42
CA GLY A 31 -7.14 -8.85 16.28
C GLY A 31 -6.05 -8.72 15.22
N ARG A 32 -6.08 -7.59 14.49
CA ARG A 32 -5.06 -7.28 13.49
C ARG A 32 -3.76 -6.91 14.20
N VAL A 33 -2.66 -7.50 13.74
CA VAL A 33 -1.30 -7.12 14.14
C VAL A 33 -1.11 -5.62 14.03
N ALA A 34 -0.61 -5.02 15.11
CA ALA A 34 -0.34 -3.61 15.27
C ALA A 34 1.11 -3.38 15.70
N ALA A 35 1.63 -2.17 15.45
CA ALA A 35 3.03 -1.85 15.78
C ALA A 35 3.33 -2.08 17.27
N HIS A 36 2.43 -1.67 18.17
CA HIS A 36 2.60 -1.82 19.63
C HIS A 36 2.62 -3.28 20.13
N ASP A 37 2.38 -4.26 19.24
CA ASP A 37 2.57 -5.67 19.56
C ASP A 37 4.06 -6.07 19.56
N TYR A 38 4.94 -5.25 18.99
CA TYR A 38 6.38 -5.51 18.87
C TYR A 38 7.19 -4.73 19.91
N GLU A 39 8.45 -5.13 20.11
CA GLU A 39 9.40 -4.39 20.93
C GLU A 39 9.63 -2.95 20.43
N ASP A 40 10.01 -2.05 21.33
CA ASP A 40 10.09 -0.61 21.04
C ASP A 40 11.02 -0.28 19.87
N ALA A 41 12.15 -1.00 19.75
CA ALA A 41 13.06 -0.86 18.61
C ALA A 41 12.36 -1.14 17.27
N VAL A 42 11.60 -2.24 17.20
CA VAL A 42 10.83 -2.62 16.01
C VAL A 42 9.71 -1.61 15.73
N GLN A 43 9.06 -1.07 16.76
CA GLN A 43 8.03 -0.05 16.59
C GLN A 43 8.57 1.19 15.87
N GLN A 44 9.79 1.61 16.19
CA GLN A 44 10.43 2.75 15.52
C GLN A 44 10.76 2.44 14.07
N LEU A 45 11.27 1.25 13.77
CA LEU A 45 11.49 0.80 12.38
C LEU A 45 10.18 0.80 11.58
N ILE A 46 9.09 0.25 12.16
CA ILE A 46 7.76 0.25 11.51
C ILE A 46 7.30 1.68 11.23
N LYS A 47 7.46 2.59 12.20
CA LYS A 47 7.04 3.99 12.06
C LYS A 47 7.81 4.69 10.93
N TYR A 48 9.12 4.51 10.88
CA TYR A 48 9.96 5.06 9.82
C TYR A 48 9.57 4.49 8.46
N ALA A 49 9.51 3.16 8.33
CA ALA A 49 9.16 2.48 7.08
C ALA A 49 7.77 2.88 6.56
N ILE A 50 6.80 3.11 7.45
CA ILE A 50 5.49 3.65 7.06
C ILE A 50 5.62 5.06 6.47
N GLY A 51 6.44 5.92 7.07
CA GLY A 51 6.68 7.28 6.60
C GLY A 51 7.35 7.30 5.22
N ASP A 52 8.39 6.51 5.05
CA ASP A 52 9.11 6.37 3.78
C ASP A 52 8.22 5.81 2.67
N PHE A 53 7.52 4.70 2.95
CA PHE A 53 6.56 4.11 2.00
C PHE A 53 5.45 5.08 1.58
N ARG A 54 4.91 5.87 2.52
CA ARG A 54 3.91 6.92 2.18
C ARG A 54 4.50 8.00 1.29
N SER A 55 5.77 8.36 1.51
CA SER A 55 6.47 9.34 0.68
C SER A 55 6.65 8.81 -0.74
N GLN A 56 7.03 7.54 -0.90
CA GLN A 56 7.11 6.88 -2.22
C GLN A 56 5.75 6.88 -2.94
N LEU A 57 4.66 6.50 -2.25
CA LEU A 57 3.31 6.55 -2.82
C LEU A 57 2.90 7.96 -3.26
N ALA A 58 3.21 8.99 -2.47
CA ALA A 58 2.85 10.36 -2.82
C ALA A 58 3.70 10.92 -3.98
N SER A 59 4.92 10.43 -4.15
CA SER A 59 5.90 11.00 -5.08
C SER A 59 5.91 10.31 -6.45
N TYR A 60 5.68 9.00 -6.50
CA TYR A 60 5.83 8.21 -7.72
C TYR A 60 4.49 7.72 -8.26
N ASP A 61 3.72 7.00 -7.46
CA ASP A 61 2.40 6.51 -7.83
C ASP A 61 1.55 6.29 -6.58
N ALA A 62 0.40 6.97 -6.52
CA ALA A 62 -0.54 6.83 -5.42
C ALA A 62 -1.34 5.52 -5.50
N TYR A 63 -1.45 4.90 -6.68
CA TYR A 63 -2.26 3.70 -6.93
C TYR A 63 -1.45 2.53 -7.52
N PRO A 64 -0.31 2.15 -6.92
CA PRO A 64 0.53 1.08 -7.47
C PRO A 64 -0.16 -0.27 -7.31
N ASP A 65 0.19 -1.21 -8.19
CA ASP A 65 -0.24 -2.60 -8.09
C ASP A 65 0.31 -3.28 -6.83
N ARG A 66 -0.19 -4.49 -6.54
CA ARG A 66 0.16 -5.21 -5.32
C ARG A 66 1.64 -5.63 -5.25
N VAL A 67 2.25 -5.97 -6.38
CA VAL A 67 3.65 -6.38 -6.45
C VAL A 67 4.54 -5.19 -6.14
N THR A 68 4.26 -4.05 -6.77
CA THR A 68 4.97 -2.78 -6.54
C THR A 68 4.86 -2.33 -5.08
N GLN A 69 3.65 -2.38 -4.49
CA GLN A 69 3.45 -2.07 -3.06
C GLN A 69 4.33 -2.95 -2.15
N VAL A 70 4.44 -4.24 -2.44
CA VAL A 70 5.25 -5.16 -1.63
C VAL A 70 6.75 -4.89 -1.81
N SER A 71 7.21 -4.56 -3.01
CA SER A 71 8.61 -4.17 -3.25
C SER A 71 8.98 -2.92 -2.45
N TRP A 72 8.20 -1.86 -2.61
CA TRP A 72 8.39 -0.59 -1.91
C TRP A 72 8.31 -0.74 -0.39
N ALA A 73 7.39 -1.55 0.13
CA ALA A 73 7.35 -1.81 1.57
C ALA A 73 8.59 -2.54 2.10
N LYS A 74 9.19 -3.45 1.32
CA LYS A 74 10.45 -4.11 1.68
C LYS A 74 11.63 -3.15 1.61
N GLU A 75 11.66 -2.28 0.61
CA GLU A 75 12.67 -1.22 0.47
C GLU A 75 12.59 -0.24 1.64
N ALA A 76 11.39 0.25 1.96
CA ALA A 76 11.17 1.16 3.08
C ALA A 76 11.57 0.54 4.43
N TRP A 77 11.37 -0.77 4.61
CA TRP A 77 11.87 -1.49 5.78
C TRP A 77 13.41 -1.51 5.82
N LYS A 78 14.06 -1.82 4.69
CA LYS A 78 15.52 -1.81 4.60
C LYS A 78 16.11 -0.42 4.87
N GLU A 79 15.47 0.63 4.36
CA GLU A 79 15.90 2.00 4.63
C GLU A 79 15.70 2.38 6.10
N ALA A 80 14.61 1.93 6.73
CA ALA A 80 14.43 2.08 8.17
C ALA A 80 15.55 1.39 8.98
N CYS A 81 15.87 0.14 8.65
CA CYS A 81 16.97 -0.61 9.25
C CYS A 81 18.30 0.12 9.11
N LYS A 82 18.60 0.62 7.91
CA LYS A 82 19.80 1.39 7.61
C LYS A 82 19.84 2.71 8.39
N TYR A 83 18.74 3.46 8.43
CA TYR A 83 18.65 4.74 9.16
C TYR A 83 18.87 4.56 10.68
N HIS A 84 18.43 3.44 11.22
CA HIS A 84 18.59 3.08 12.63
C HIS A 84 19.82 2.20 12.91
N GLU A 85 20.74 2.07 11.94
CA GLU A 85 21.98 1.29 12.06
C GLU A 85 21.75 -0.13 12.62
N THR A 86 20.65 -0.76 12.22
CA THR A 86 20.19 -2.05 12.73
C THR A 86 20.05 -3.05 11.59
N GLU A 87 20.52 -4.29 11.80
CA GLU A 87 20.26 -5.39 10.88
C GLU A 87 19.06 -6.22 11.36
N MET A 88 17.94 -6.10 10.65
CA MET A 88 16.73 -6.84 10.97
C MET A 88 15.97 -7.25 9.71
N ALA A 89 15.64 -8.54 9.64
CA ALA A 89 14.79 -9.07 8.57
C ALA A 89 13.34 -8.59 8.75
N PHE A 90 12.60 -8.53 7.65
CA PHE A 90 11.14 -8.32 7.70
C PHE A 90 10.41 -9.67 7.75
N ASN A 91 9.18 -9.67 8.26
CA ASN A 91 8.24 -10.78 8.13
C ASN A 91 6.96 -10.32 7.41
N SER A 92 6.05 -11.26 7.11
CA SER A 92 4.80 -10.96 6.39
C SER A 92 3.94 -9.91 7.09
N ASP A 93 3.92 -9.92 8.42
CA ASP A 93 3.07 -9.03 9.21
C ASP A 93 3.56 -7.58 9.13
N ILE A 94 4.88 -7.37 9.17
CA ILE A 94 5.52 -6.07 9.00
C ILE A 94 5.19 -5.49 7.61
N ILE A 95 5.40 -6.27 6.55
CA ILE A 95 5.09 -5.84 5.18
C ILE A 95 3.59 -5.55 5.03
N GLN A 96 2.73 -6.34 5.67
CA GLN A 96 1.30 -6.08 5.65
C GLN A 96 0.95 -4.79 6.39
N MET A 97 1.57 -4.48 7.52
CA MET A 97 1.34 -3.23 8.26
C MET A 97 1.75 -2.00 7.45
N ILE A 98 2.87 -2.06 6.73
CA ILE A 98 3.33 -0.97 5.87
C ILE A 98 2.38 -0.78 4.69
N THR A 99 2.08 -1.85 3.94
CA THR A 99 1.24 -1.75 2.73
C THR A 99 -0.22 -1.39 3.01
N ARG A 100 -0.75 -1.65 4.21
CA ARG A 100 -2.09 -1.19 4.60
C ARG A 100 -2.25 0.33 4.55
N ARG A 101 -1.15 1.09 4.54
CA ARG A 101 -1.18 2.56 4.48
C ARG A 101 -1.55 3.11 3.11
N THR A 102 -1.51 2.30 2.05
CA THR A 102 -1.92 2.70 0.70
C THR A 102 -3.39 3.16 0.67
N SER A 103 -4.31 2.41 1.27
CA SER A 103 -5.74 2.78 1.26
C SER A 103 -6.02 4.07 2.02
N HIS A 104 -5.28 4.32 3.11
CA HIS A 104 -5.39 5.55 3.89
C HIS A 104 -4.95 6.75 3.04
N LEU A 105 -3.74 6.70 2.49
CA LEU A 105 -3.21 7.79 1.66
C LEU A 105 -4.08 8.05 0.43
N THR A 106 -4.47 7.00 -0.30
CA THR A 106 -5.32 7.15 -1.49
C THR A 106 -6.67 7.75 -1.16
N SER A 107 -7.26 7.42 0.00
CA SER A 107 -8.50 8.04 0.45
C SER A 107 -8.33 9.54 0.76
N GLU A 108 -7.22 9.92 1.40
CA GLU A 108 -6.88 11.32 1.69
C GLU A 108 -6.67 12.11 0.39
N VAL A 109 -5.86 11.59 -0.53
CA VAL A 109 -5.61 12.19 -1.85
C VAL A 109 -6.91 12.35 -2.61
N LYS A 110 -7.73 11.28 -2.70
CA LYS A 110 -9.03 11.33 -3.37
C LYS A 110 -9.96 12.38 -2.77
N ALA A 111 -10.00 12.50 -1.45
CA ALA A 111 -10.84 13.48 -0.76
C ALA A 111 -10.42 14.92 -1.09
N LYS A 112 -9.11 15.20 -1.20
CA LYS A 112 -8.57 16.52 -1.52
C LYS A 112 -8.68 16.88 -3.01
N VAL A 113 -8.49 15.90 -3.89
CA VAL A 113 -8.52 16.10 -5.35
C VAL A 113 -9.95 16.22 -5.88
N ARG A 114 -10.92 15.53 -5.29
CA ARG A 114 -12.32 15.56 -5.75
C ARG A 114 -12.90 16.97 -5.97
N PRO A 115 -12.88 17.90 -4.99
CA PRO A 115 -13.44 19.24 -5.21
C PRO A 115 -12.73 20.01 -6.32
N LEU A 116 -11.43 19.76 -6.53
CA LEU A 116 -10.68 20.37 -7.64
C LEU A 116 -11.15 19.83 -8.99
N ILE A 117 -11.40 18.51 -9.09
CA ILE A 117 -11.94 17.90 -10.32
C ILE A 117 -13.35 18.46 -10.63
N GLU A 118 -14.20 18.59 -9.61
CA GLU A 118 -15.54 19.18 -9.73
C GLU A 118 -15.45 20.62 -10.27
N SER A 119 -14.61 21.45 -9.67
CA SER A 119 -14.44 22.84 -10.09
C SER A 119 -13.78 23.01 -11.46
N ILE A 120 -12.69 22.30 -11.75
CA ILE A 120 -11.86 22.52 -12.95
C ILE A 120 -12.54 21.94 -14.19
N TYR A 121 -13.13 20.76 -14.07
CA TYR A 121 -13.72 20.05 -15.20
C TYR A 121 -15.24 20.20 -15.28
N GLY A 122 -15.89 20.81 -14.28
CA GLY A 122 -17.33 21.05 -14.28
C GLY A 122 -18.17 19.81 -13.94
N PHE A 123 -17.59 18.85 -13.20
CA PHE A 123 -18.36 17.75 -12.62
C PHE A 123 -19.26 18.27 -11.51
N GLU A 124 -20.43 17.65 -11.39
CA GLU A 124 -21.42 18.00 -10.37
C GLU A 124 -21.74 16.79 -9.49
N SER A 125 -21.75 16.98 -8.18
CA SER A 125 -22.18 15.97 -7.22
C SER A 125 -23.71 15.99 -7.11
N SER A 126 -24.38 15.03 -7.75
CA SER A 126 -25.84 14.90 -7.71
C SER A 126 -26.29 13.44 -7.84
N ALA A 127 -27.39 13.10 -7.16
CA ALA A 127 -28.02 11.79 -7.27
C ALA A 127 -28.85 11.62 -8.56
N ARG A 128 -29.13 12.72 -9.29
CA ARG A 128 -29.95 12.75 -10.51
C ARG A 128 -29.30 11.95 -11.63
N GLU A 129 -30.07 11.09 -12.30
CA GLU A 129 -29.53 10.23 -13.36
C GLU A 129 -29.04 11.02 -14.58
N SER A 130 -29.70 12.15 -14.89
CA SER A 130 -29.25 13.07 -15.95
C SER A 130 -27.85 13.64 -15.66
N VAL A 131 -27.57 14.01 -14.41
CA VAL A 131 -26.26 14.53 -13.99
C VAL A 131 -25.20 13.42 -14.02
N LYS A 132 -25.53 12.21 -13.56
CA LYS A 132 -24.61 11.06 -13.69
C LYS A 132 -24.27 10.76 -15.15
N SER A 133 -25.26 10.79 -16.04
CA SER A 133 -25.04 10.58 -17.47
C SER A 133 -24.11 11.64 -18.07
N ARG A 134 -24.36 12.93 -17.76
CA ARG A 134 -23.49 14.06 -18.15
C ARG A 134 -22.06 13.88 -17.65
N ASN A 135 -21.89 13.57 -16.37
CA ASN A 135 -20.58 13.33 -15.76
C ASN A 135 -19.84 12.15 -16.41
N ARG A 136 -20.54 11.04 -16.70
CA ARG A 136 -19.94 9.89 -17.42
C ARG A 136 -19.46 10.29 -18.83
N GLN A 137 -20.27 11.06 -19.56
CA GLN A 137 -19.89 11.55 -20.89
C GLN A 137 -18.69 12.49 -20.82
N LEU A 138 -18.69 13.44 -19.87
CA LEU A 138 -17.57 14.34 -19.62
C LEU A 138 -16.28 13.54 -19.31
N ALA A 139 -16.35 12.56 -18.41
CA ALA A 139 -15.21 11.70 -18.09
C ALA A 139 -14.64 10.97 -19.32
N GLN A 140 -15.49 10.46 -20.21
CA GLN A 140 -15.03 9.84 -21.46
C GLN A 140 -14.36 10.86 -22.39
N GLN A 141 -14.90 12.07 -22.52
CA GLN A 141 -14.28 13.12 -23.33
C GLN A 141 -12.92 13.55 -22.79
N LEU A 142 -12.76 13.63 -21.46
CA LEU A 142 -11.50 14.00 -20.80
C LEU A 142 -10.38 13.00 -21.08
N LYS A 143 -10.68 11.70 -21.26
CA LYS A 143 -9.69 10.69 -21.64
C LYS A 143 -9.03 10.98 -22.99
N HIS A 144 -9.77 11.58 -23.93
CA HIS A 144 -9.29 11.84 -25.28
C HIS A 144 -8.77 13.27 -25.47
N LYS A 145 -9.36 14.26 -24.79
CA LYS A 145 -9.03 15.69 -24.98
C LYS A 145 -7.70 16.13 -24.37
N PHE A 146 -7.19 15.43 -23.36
CA PHE A 146 -5.94 15.83 -22.68
C PHE A 146 -4.68 15.13 -23.21
N GLY A 147 -4.79 14.28 -24.24
CA GLY A 147 -3.64 13.49 -24.71
C GLY A 147 -3.03 12.58 -23.63
N LEU A 148 -3.74 12.35 -22.52
CA LEU A 148 -3.32 11.48 -21.42
C LEU A 148 -3.48 10.02 -21.85
N CYS A 149 -2.62 9.57 -22.76
CA CYS A 149 -2.43 8.16 -23.06
C CYS A 149 -1.78 7.51 -21.84
N TYR A 150 -2.57 6.86 -20.98
CA TYR A 150 -2.01 5.96 -19.97
C TYR A 150 -1.43 4.75 -20.71
N ARG A 151 -0.12 4.55 -20.58
CA ARG A 151 0.56 3.38 -21.11
C ARG A 151 0.12 2.19 -20.28
N VAL A 152 -0.62 1.26 -20.89
CA VAL A 152 -0.89 -0.05 -20.31
C VAL A 152 0.42 -0.83 -20.38
N SER A 153 1.04 -1.09 -19.23
CA SER A 153 2.11 -2.08 -19.09
C SER A 153 1.52 -3.46 -18.87
#